data_AF-A0A6A4DU10-F1
#
_entry.id   AF-A0A6A4DU10-F1
#
_cell.length_a   1.000
_cell.length_b   1.000
_cell.length_c   1.000
_cell.angle_alpha   90.00
_cell.angle_beta   90.00
_cell.angle_gamma   90.00
#
_symmetry.space_group_name_H-M   'P 1'
#
loop_
_entity.id
_entity.type
_entity.pdbx_description
1 polymer ?
#
loop_
_entity_poly.entity_id
_entity_poly.type
_entity_poly.pdbx_seq_one_letter_code
_entity_poly.pdbx_strand_id
1 'polypeptide(L)'
;MKISTALVAAFVVVACLLQPTTAETEASTLLRVNTNTQGAICYKACPTGQYCPRGETNCRAPTGDLCFNPATSLFQKGCDLGFKCSYGKCVHKTTPSSAHGPICYMACPTGQYCPRGETEC
;
A
#
# COMPACT_ATOMS: atom_id res chain seq x y z
N MET A 1 -7.91 -14.03 78.27
CA MET A 1 -8.45 -12.67 78.06
C MET A 1 -7.36 -11.75 77.52
N LYS A 2 -7.68 -11.09 76.40
CA LYS A 2 -7.22 -9.77 75.92
C LYS A 2 -5.71 -9.53 75.76
N ILE A 3 -5.23 -9.68 74.52
CA ILE A 3 -4.05 -8.96 74.03
C ILE A 3 -4.55 -7.77 73.20
N SER A 4 -4.10 -6.58 73.58
CA SER A 4 -4.60 -5.27 73.19
C SER A 4 -4.53 -4.99 71.69
N THR A 5 -5.65 -4.49 71.17
CA THR A 5 -5.80 -3.75 69.92
C THR A 5 -5.13 -2.38 70.03
N ALA A 6 -3.83 -2.31 69.74
CA ALA A 6 -3.16 -1.06 69.36
C ALA A 6 -1.78 -1.43 68.81
N LEU A 7 -1.61 -1.40 67.49
CA LEU A 7 -0.35 -1.33 66.71
C LEU A 7 -0.45 -2.13 65.40
N VAL A 8 -1.45 -1.84 64.58
CA VAL A 8 -1.40 -2.23 63.15
C VAL A 8 -1.90 -1.04 62.33
N ALA A 9 -1.20 0.08 62.40
CA ALA A 9 -1.52 1.28 61.63
C ALA A 9 -0.29 1.93 60.97
N ALA A 10 0.80 1.18 60.77
CA ALA A 10 2.06 1.78 60.30
C ALA A 10 2.73 1.08 59.10
N PHE A 11 2.09 0.12 58.42
CA PHE A 11 2.76 -0.61 57.32
C PHE A 11 2.08 -0.55 55.95
N VAL A 12 0.98 0.20 55.77
CA VAL A 12 0.24 0.19 54.49
C VAL A 12 0.62 1.34 53.54
N VAL A 13 1.55 2.23 53.92
CA VAL A 13 1.83 3.44 53.11
C VAL A 13 3.04 3.28 52.16
N VAL A 14 3.83 2.21 52.27
CA VAL A 14 5.09 2.05 51.50
C VAL A 14 4.97 1.05 50.33
N ALA A 15 3.76 0.65 49.94
CA ALA A 15 3.55 -0.27 48.82
C ALA A 15 2.91 0.35 47.57
N CYS A 16 2.48 1.62 47.61
CA CYS A 16 1.80 2.26 46.47
C CYS A 16 2.68 3.21 45.64
N LEU A 17 3.96 3.44 46.01
CA LEU A 17 4.87 4.31 45.25
C LEU A 17 5.69 3.58 44.16
N LEU A 18 5.46 2.27 43.98
CA LEU A 18 6.01 1.50 42.87
C LEU A 18 4.85 1.00 41.99
N GLN A 19 4.03 1.92 41.52
CA GLN A 19 3.25 1.66 40.31
C GLN A 19 4.19 1.95 39.12
N PRO A 20 4.65 0.94 38.37
CA PRO A 20 5.22 1.22 37.06
C PRO A 20 4.11 1.87 36.24
N THR A 21 4.31 3.14 35.88
CA THR A 21 3.49 3.85 34.90
C THR A 21 3.83 3.32 33.53
N THR A 22 3.47 2.08 33.25
CA THR A 22 3.41 1.56 31.88
C THR A 22 1.96 1.67 31.46
N ALA A 23 1.50 2.93 31.35
CA ALA A 23 0.39 3.27 30.48
C ALA A 23 0.87 3.12 29.04
N GLU A 24 1.18 1.88 28.66
CA GLU A 24 1.45 1.53 27.27
C GLU A 24 0.06 1.38 26.69
N THR A 25 -0.49 2.52 26.27
CA THR A 25 -1.56 2.52 25.29
C THR A 25 -0.92 2.06 23.99
N GLU A 26 -0.67 0.76 23.89
CA GLU A 26 -0.47 0.10 22.62
C GLU A 26 -1.83 0.13 21.94
N ALA A 27 -2.09 1.23 21.23
CA ALA A 27 -3.10 1.27 20.20
C ALA A 27 -2.62 0.34 19.08
N SER A 28 -2.72 -0.97 19.30
CA SER A 28 -2.58 -1.98 18.26
C SER A 28 -3.76 -1.78 17.32
N THR A 29 -3.56 -0.90 16.33
CA THR A 29 -4.43 -0.82 15.18
C THR A 29 -4.33 -2.14 14.45
N LEU A 30 -5.25 -3.07 14.75
CA LEU A 30 -5.46 -4.28 13.98
C LEU A 30 -5.95 -3.87 12.59
N LEU A 31 -5.00 -3.51 11.73
CA LEU A 31 -5.23 -3.42 10.30
C LEU A 31 -5.61 -4.84 9.88
N ARG A 32 -6.86 -5.04 9.44
CA ARG A 32 -7.28 -6.28 8.79
C ARG A 32 -6.49 -6.40 7.49
N VAL A 33 -5.26 -6.91 7.57
CA VAL A 33 -4.49 -7.32 6.41
C VAL A 33 -5.24 -8.51 5.84
N ASN A 34 -5.96 -8.29 4.75
CA ASN A 34 -6.36 -9.38 3.88
C ASN A 34 -5.06 -10.08 3.49
N THR A 35 -4.77 -11.24 4.08
CA THR A 35 -3.57 -12.03 3.83
C THR A 35 -3.69 -12.64 2.44
N ASN A 36 -3.58 -11.78 1.42
CA ASN A 36 -3.38 -12.21 0.06
C ASN A 36 -2.04 -12.95 0.05
N THR A 37 -2.09 -14.25 -0.19
CA THR A 37 -0.93 -15.16 -0.21
C THR A 37 0.08 -14.82 -1.31
N GLN A 38 -0.18 -13.80 -2.13
CA GLN A 38 0.70 -13.32 -3.19
C GLN A 38 1.76 -12.30 -2.75
N GLY A 39 1.93 -12.05 -1.45
CA GLY A 39 2.98 -11.19 -0.91
C GLY A 39 2.66 -9.69 -0.89
N ALA A 40 3.53 -8.90 -0.27
CA ALA A 40 3.36 -7.44 -0.15
C ALA A 40 3.65 -6.72 -1.48
N ILE A 41 2.89 -5.66 -1.79
CA ILE A 41 3.17 -4.81 -2.96
C ILE A 41 4.55 -4.18 -2.80
N CYS A 42 5.36 -4.23 -3.86
CA CYS A 42 6.62 -3.50 -3.89
C CYS A 42 6.41 -2.09 -4.46
N TYR A 43 6.61 -1.07 -3.63
CA TYR A 43 6.42 0.34 -3.99
C TYR A 43 7.69 1.03 -4.52
N LYS A 44 8.73 0.27 -4.86
CA LYS A 44 10.02 0.83 -5.28
C LYS A 44 9.91 1.45 -6.68
N ALA A 45 10.33 2.71 -6.79
CA ALA A 45 10.54 3.33 -8.10
C ALA A 45 11.71 2.64 -8.79
N CYS A 46 11.48 2.15 -10.01
CA CYS A 46 12.47 1.40 -10.78
C CYS A 46 12.95 2.20 -12.00
N PRO A 47 14.19 1.97 -12.46
CA PRO A 47 14.66 2.48 -13.74
C PRO A 47 13.75 2.04 -14.89
N THR A 48 13.75 2.80 -15.99
CA THR A 48 12.99 2.47 -17.20
C THR A 48 13.29 1.04 -17.66
N GLY A 49 12.22 0.27 -17.93
CA GLY A 49 12.31 -1.14 -18.34
C GLY A 49 12.49 -2.14 -17.19
N GLN A 50 12.55 -1.67 -15.94
CA GLN A 50 12.53 -2.52 -14.76
C GLN A 50 11.28 -2.25 -13.91
N TYR A 51 10.85 -3.28 -13.20
CA TYR A 51 9.65 -3.24 -12.37
C TYR A 51 9.90 -4.00 -11.07
N CYS A 52 9.23 -3.56 -10.00
CA CYS A 52 9.27 -4.26 -8.72
C CYS A 52 7.96 -5.03 -8.55
N PRO A 53 7.95 -6.35 -8.79
CA PRO A 53 6.75 -7.13 -8.62
C PRO A 53 6.43 -7.32 -7.13
N ARG A 54 5.15 -7.49 -6.85
CA ARG A 54 4.64 -7.89 -5.53
C ARG A 54 5.37 -9.15 -5.07
N GLY A 55 5.74 -9.18 -3.79
CA GLY A 55 6.52 -10.25 -3.19
C GLY A 55 8.04 -10.12 -3.36
N GLU A 56 8.52 -9.17 -4.17
CA GLU A 56 9.95 -8.89 -4.32
C GLU A 56 10.34 -7.54 -3.67
N THR A 57 11.63 -7.34 -3.42
CA THR A 57 12.20 -6.09 -2.86
C THR A 57 13.09 -5.36 -3.86
N ASN A 58 13.35 -5.96 -5.01
CA ASN A 58 14.29 -5.48 -6.01
C ASN A 58 13.60 -5.26 -7.35
N CYS A 59 14.06 -4.23 -8.05
CA CYS A 59 13.67 -3.98 -9.43
C CYS A 59 14.36 -5.02 -10.32
N ARG A 60 13.62 -5.53 -11.30
CA ARG A 60 14.20 -6.35 -12.36
C ARG A 60 13.47 -6.14 -13.67
N ALA A 61 14.16 -6.41 -14.76
CA ALA A 61 13.54 -6.48 -16.07
C ALA A 61 12.70 -7.77 -16.20
N PRO A 62 11.62 -7.76 -17.00
CA PRO A 62 10.99 -8.99 -17.43
C PRO A 62 11.96 -9.85 -18.25
N THR A 63 11.78 -11.16 -18.19
CA THR A 63 12.57 -12.13 -18.95
C THR A 63 11.69 -12.80 -20.01
N GLY A 64 12.27 -13.07 -21.19
CA GLY A 64 11.56 -13.78 -22.26
C GLY A 64 10.30 -13.06 -22.75
N ASP A 65 9.17 -13.76 -22.72
CA ASP A 65 7.84 -13.30 -23.16
C ASP A 65 7.02 -12.62 -22.04
N LEU A 66 7.64 -12.39 -20.89
CA LEU A 66 6.98 -11.75 -19.75
C LEU A 66 6.80 -10.24 -19.94
N CYS A 67 5.72 -9.73 -19.38
CA CYS A 67 5.39 -8.33 -19.32
C CYS A 67 4.84 -7.98 -17.93
N PHE A 68 5.20 -6.81 -17.41
CA PHE A 68 4.75 -6.35 -16.11
C PHE A 68 3.30 -5.82 -16.19
N ASN A 69 2.40 -6.43 -15.43
CA ASN A 69 1.03 -5.97 -15.27
C ASN A 69 0.94 -5.04 -14.04
N PRO A 70 0.72 -3.73 -14.22
CA PRO A 70 0.65 -2.79 -13.11
C PRO A 70 -0.59 -2.98 -12.22
N ALA A 71 -1.67 -3.60 -12.73
CA ALA A 71 -2.88 -3.84 -11.93
C ALA A 71 -2.68 -4.95 -10.90
N THR A 72 -1.95 -6.00 -11.27
CA THR A 72 -1.63 -7.12 -10.35
C THR A 72 -0.27 -6.95 -9.68
N SER A 73 0.57 -6.04 -10.17
CA SER A 73 1.98 -5.88 -9.78
C SER A 73 2.78 -7.16 -10.00
N LEU A 74 2.52 -7.91 -11.05
CA LEU A 74 3.20 -9.17 -11.36
C LEU A 74 3.65 -9.22 -12.82
N PHE A 75 4.65 -10.05 -13.11
CA PHE A 75 4.99 -10.40 -14.47
C PHE A 75 4.07 -11.51 -14.98
N GLN A 76 3.54 -11.34 -16.19
CA GLN A 76 2.67 -12.31 -16.84
C GLN A 76 3.07 -12.48 -18.31
N LYS A 77 2.70 -13.59 -18.93
CA LYS A 77 2.96 -13.80 -20.36
C LYS A 77 2.00 -12.95 -21.18
N GLY A 78 2.56 -12.08 -22.03
CA GLY A 78 1.77 -11.13 -22.79
C GLY A 78 0.98 -10.15 -21.91
N CYS A 79 -0.07 -9.57 -22.47
CA CYS A 79 -0.96 -8.64 -21.77
C CYS A 79 -2.42 -8.96 -22.06
N ASP A 80 -3.29 -8.56 -21.14
CA ASP A 80 -4.73 -8.75 -21.27
C ASP A 80 -5.29 -8.02 -22.51
N LEU A 81 -6.50 -8.40 -22.92
CA LEU A 81 -7.19 -7.77 -24.05
C LEU A 81 -7.27 -6.25 -23.85
N GLY A 82 -7.00 -5.50 -24.92
CA GLY A 82 -6.89 -4.04 -24.87
C GLY A 82 -5.52 -3.52 -24.47
N PHE A 83 -4.55 -4.37 -24.10
CA PHE A 83 -3.19 -3.97 -23.71
C PHE A 83 -2.12 -4.62 -24.60
N LYS A 84 -1.00 -3.92 -24.79
CA LYS A 84 0.21 -4.43 -25.46
C LYS A 84 1.40 -4.34 -24.52
N CYS A 85 2.37 -5.23 -24.71
CA CYS A 85 3.64 -5.11 -23.99
C CYS A 85 4.50 -4.03 -24.66
N SER A 86 4.89 -3.01 -23.90
CA SER A 86 5.79 -1.95 -24.35
C SER A 86 6.81 -1.67 -23.25
N TYR A 87 8.09 -1.70 -23.61
CA TYR A 87 9.21 -1.60 -22.66
C TYR A 87 9.12 -2.59 -21.49
N GLY A 88 8.49 -3.76 -21.70
CA GLY A 88 8.32 -4.76 -20.65
C GLY A 88 7.16 -4.49 -19.69
N LYS A 89 6.26 -3.54 -19.98
CA LYS A 89 5.04 -3.25 -19.21
C LYS A 89 3.79 -3.31 -20.08
N CYS A 90 2.71 -3.81 -19.50
CA CYS A 90 1.39 -3.76 -20.13
C CYS A 90 0.88 -2.33 -20.13
N VAL A 91 0.74 -1.79 -21.34
CA VAL A 91 0.20 -0.45 -21.62
C VAL A 91 -1.03 -0.59 -22.51
N HIS A 92 -1.97 0.34 -22.40
CA HIS A 92 -3.17 0.30 -23.23
C HIS A 92 -2.79 0.34 -24.71
N LYS A 93 -3.46 -0.46 -25.54
CA LYS A 93 -3.40 -0.33 -26.99
C LYS A 93 -4.09 0.99 -27.30
N THR A 94 -3.34 2.01 -27.69
CA THR A 94 -3.91 3.12 -28.45
C THR A 94 -4.35 2.56 -29.79
N THR A 95 -5.53 1.96 -29.84
CA THR A 95 -6.24 1.75 -31.09
C THR A 95 -6.61 3.14 -31.61
N PRO A 96 -6.27 3.49 -32.86
CA PRO A 96 -6.85 4.66 -33.51
C PRO A 96 -8.32 4.34 -33.83
N SER A 97 -9.15 4.32 -32.79
CA SER A 97 -10.59 4.09 -32.87
C SER A 97 -11.14 4.27 -31.47
N SER A 98 -11.37 5.51 -31.11
CA SER A 98 -12.45 5.81 -30.21
C SER A 98 -13.22 6.97 -30.82
N ALA A 99 -14.43 6.66 -31.25
CA ALA A 99 -15.52 7.63 -31.44
C ALA A 99 -15.91 8.35 -30.14
N HIS A 100 -15.19 8.10 -29.04
CA HIS A 100 -15.13 8.96 -27.87
C HIS A 100 -13.76 9.65 -27.93
N GLY A 101 -13.75 10.98 -28.10
CA GLY A 101 -12.54 11.79 -28.18
C GLY A 101 -11.53 11.53 -27.04
N PRO A 102 -10.31 12.08 -27.16
CA PRO A 102 -9.25 11.85 -26.19
C PRO A 102 -9.74 12.12 -24.76
N ILE A 103 -9.35 11.23 -23.84
CA ILE A 103 -9.50 11.50 -22.41
C ILE A 103 -8.40 12.50 -22.08
N CYS A 104 -8.79 13.73 -21.76
CA CYS A 104 -7.88 14.81 -21.38
C CYS A 104 -7.00 14.38 -20.19
N TYR A 105 -5.71 14.15 -20.44
CA TYR A 105 -4.74 13.75 -19.42
C TYR A 105 -4.02 14.94 -18.78
N MET A 106 -4.41 16.17 -19.14
CA MET A 106 -3.86 17.39 -18.55
C MET A 106 -4.61 17.72 -17.26
N ALA A 107 -3.86 18.00 -16.19
CA ALA A 107 -4.42 18.61 -15.00
C ALA A 107 -4.74 20.08 -15.32
N CYS A 108 -6.00 20.47 -15.19
CA CYS A 108 -6.43 21.85 -15.32
C CYS A 108 -5.90 22.68 -14.13
N PRO A 109 -5.76 24.01 -14.25
CA PRO A 109 -5.19 24.86 -13.20
C PRO A 109 -5.88 24.73 -11.82
N THR A 110 -7.13 24.28 -11.80
CA THR A 110 -7.94 24.05 -10.58
C THR A 110 -7.79 22.63 -10.00
N GLY A 111 -6.91 21.78 -10.55
CA GLY A 111 -6.77 20.37 -10.15
C GLY A 111 -7.89 19.46 -10.67
N GLN A 112 -8.65 19.92 -11.67
CA GLN A 112 -9.70 19.14 -12.34
C GLN A 112 -9.16 18.46 -13.60
N TYR A 113 -9.88 17.45 -14.09
CA TYR A 113 -9.67 16.85 -15.41
C TYR A 113 -10.78 17.30 -16.36
N CYS A 114 -10.44 17.56 -17.62
CA CYS A 114 -11.40 17.96 -18.65
C CYS A 114 -12.44 16.83 -18.88
N PRO A 115 -13.69 17.16 -19.25
CA PRO A 115 -14.73 16.17 -19.48
C PRO A 115 -14.37 15.22 -20.65
N ARG A 116 -14.93 14.01 -20.61
CA ARG A 116 -14.62 12.94 -21.57
C ARG A 116 -14.98 13.38 -22.99
N GLY A 117 -13.98 13.54 -23.86
CA GLY A 117 -14.15 13.94 -25.25
C GLY A 117 -13.52 15.28 -25.62
N GLU A 118 -12.99 16.02 -24.65
CA GLU A 118 -12.33 17.31 -24.87
C GLU A 118 -10.79 17.21 -24.78
N THR A 119 -10.10 18.07 -25.53
CA THR A 119 -8.63 18.18 -25.56
C THR A 119 -8.09 19.35 -24.75
N GLU A 120 -8.95 20.21 -24.22
CA GLU A 120 -8.59 21.45 -23.52
C GLU A 120 -9.39 21.55 -22.20
N CYS A 121 -8.81 22.26 -21.23
CA CYS A 121 -9.54 22.90 -20.14
C CYS A 121 -9.98 24.29 -20.62
#